data_AF-A0A1I0YJV6-F1
#
_entry.id   AF-A0A1I0YJV6-F1
#
_cell.length_a   1.000
_cell.length_b   1.000
_cell.length_c   1.000
_cell.angle_alpha   90.00
_cell.angle_beta   90.00
_cell.angle_gamma   90.00
#
_symmetry.space_group_name_H-M   'P 1'
#
loop_
_entity.id
_entity.type
_entity.pdbx_description
1 polymer ?
#
loop_
_entity_poly.entity_id
_entity_poly.type
_entity_poly.pdbx_seq_one_letter_code
_entity_poly.pdbx_strand_id
1 'polypeptide(L)'
;MTNKDNSYIDKELSLADLKAQYDTYVKRLLSDKEILAFILINTIKEFKDYSIKEAKKAIEGDVKTDLISVRPSKENLKRIFSEDEKGKENKNVYQSEKIFGLNTESKIPGEGKMNFDIVFTVRTIKGERQKIYINLEAQKDFYPGYDLVTRSIVYCSRLISEQMNHEYDGSNYDGVKKVYSIWICMNAV
;
A
#
# COMPACT_ATOMS: atom_id res chain seq x y z
N MET A 1 25.52 27.37 31.15
CA MET A 1 24.17 26.79 30.97
C MET A 1 24.18 26.02 29.66
N THR A 2 24.39 24.70 29.73
CA THR A 2 24.57 23.83 28.58
C THR A 2 23.22 23.40 27.99
N ASN A 3 22.97 23.80 26.74
CA ASN A 3 22.35 23.06 25.61
C ASN A 3 21.60 21.74 25.91
N LYS A 4 20.73 21.69 26.90
CA LYS A 4 19.87 20.52 27.17
C LYS A 4 18.67 20.49 26.23
N ASP A 5 18.16 21.66 25.86
CA ASP A 5 16.94 21.79 25.04
C ASP A 5 17.18 21.44 23.57
N ASN A 6 18.33 21.83 22.99
CA ASN A 6 18.71 21.40 21.63
C ASN A 6 18.87 19.87 21.54
N SER A 7 19.50 19.23 22.53
CA SER A 7 19.69 17.78 22.53
C SER A 7 18.39 16.97 22.60
N TYR A 8 17.33 17.52 23.19
CA TYR A 8 16.04 16.84 23.33
C TYR A 8 15.23 16.95 22.04
N ILE A 9 15.16 18.16 21.47
CA ILE A 9 14.48 18.43 20.20
C ILE A 9 15.16 17.68 19.04
N ASP A 10 16.50 17.64 18.99
CA ASP A 10 17.24 16.89 17.97
C ASP A 10 16.98 15.38 18.06
N LYS A 11 16.78 14.85 19.28
CA LYS A 11 16.40 13.44 19.47
C LYS A 11 14.96 13.17 19.06
N GLU A 12 14.03 14.07 19.37
CA GLU A 12 12.64 13.95 18.91
C GLU A 12 12.53 14.03 17.39
N LEU A 13 13.26 14.95 16.74
CA LEU A 13 13.37 15.05 15.29
C LEU A 13 13.95 13.78 14.68
N SER A 14 15.05 13.26 15.24
CA SER A 14 15.67 12.01 14.77
C SER A 14 14.73 10.79 14.94
N LEU A 15 14.00 10.70 16.05
CA LEU A 15 13.02 9.65 16.28
C LEU A 15 11.81 9.78 15.36
N ALA A 16 11.35 10.99 15.08
CA ALA A 16 10.30 11.26 14.11
C ALA A 16 10.73 10.86 12.69
N ASP A 17 11.96 11.20 12.30
CA ASP A 17 12.54 10.81 11.02
C ASP A 17 12.68 9.29 10.89
N LEU A 18 13.11 8.59 11.95
CA LEU A 18 13.19 7.13 11.97
C LEU A 18 11.81 6.47 11.88
N LYS A 19 10.81 7.01 12.58
CA LYS A 19 9.42 6.53 12.50
C LYS A 19 8.83 6.76 11.11
N ALA A 20 9.04 7.94 10.51
CA ALA A 20 8.57 8.27 9.17
C ALA A 20 9.25 7.40 8.10
N GLN A 21 10.54 7.13 8.25
CA GLN A 21 11.26 6.19 7.39
C GLN A 21 10.71 4.77 7.53
N TYR A 22 10.51 4.27 8.75
CA TYR A 22 9.94 2.94 8.99
C TYR A 22 8.57 2.79 8.32
N ASP A 23 7.66 3.74 8.55
CA ASP A 23 6.34 3.78 7.92
C ASP A 23 6.44 3.75 6.38
N THR A 24 7.34 4.56 5.81
CA THR A 24 7.59 4.61 4.37
C THR A 24 8.12 3.27 3.82
N TYR A 25 9.05 2.63 4.53
CA TYR A 25 9.63 1.36 4.09
C TYR A 25 8.61 0.22 4.13
N VAL A 26 7.79 0.15 5.17
CA VAL A 26 6.74 -0.87 5.28
C VAL A 26 5.72 -0.69 4.17
N LYS A 27 5.21 0.53 3.98
CA LYS A 27 4.24 0.82 2.91
C LYS A 27 4.80 0.44 1.54
N ARG A 28 6.06 0.82 1.28
CA ARG A 28 6.77 0.45 0.05
C ARG A 28 6.90 -1.06 -0.14
N LEU A 29 7.14 -1.81 0.93
CA LEU A 29 7.19 -3.28 0.88
C LEU A 29 5.81 -3.84 0.57
N LEU A 30 4.78 -3.39 1.27
CA LEU A 30 3.40 -3.84 1.09
C LEU A 30 2.81 -3.46 -0.28
N SER A 31 3.31 -2.42 -0.94
CA SER A 31 2.93 -2.05 -2.32
C SER A 31 3.54 -2.94 -3.42
N ASP A 32 4.38 -3.93 -3.07
CA ASP A 32 4.91 -4.89 -4.03
C ASP A 32 3.83 -5.89 -4.49
N LYS A 33 3.69 -6.10 -5.80
CA LYS A 33 2.65 -6.99 -6.35
C LYS A 33 2.73 -8.42 -5.86
N GLU A 34 3.92 -8.97 -5.58
CA GLU A 34 4.05 -10.34 -5.06
C GLU A 34 3.53 -10.43 -3.64
N ILE A 35 3.85 -9.42 -2.83
CA ILE A 35 3.36 -9.33 -1.45
C ILE A 35 1.85 -9.09 -1.42
N LEU A 36 1.34 -8.18 -2.25
CA LEU A 36 -0.11 -7.99 -2.41
C LEU A 36 -0.79 -9.29 -2.84
N ALA A 37 -0.27 -9.98 -3.84
CA ALA A 37 -0.81 -11.26 -4.29
C ALA A 37 -0.84 -12.31 -3.17
N PHE A 38 0.22 -12.39 -2.37
CA PHE A 38 0.27 -13.27 -1.20
C PHE A 38 -0.80 -12.89 -0.16
N ILE A 39 -0.95 -11.60 0.14
CA ILE A 39 -1.99 -11.10 1.05
C ILE A 39 -3.38 -11.48 0.53
N LEU A 40 -3.67 -11.24 -0.76
CA LEU A 40 -4.96 -11.54 -1.37
C LEU A 40 -5.36 -13.00 -1.20
N ILE A 41 -4.45 -13.93 -1.53
CA ILE A 41 -4.69 -15.39 -1.45
C ILE A 41 -5.03 -15.83 -0.03
N ASN A 42 -4.37 -15.25 0.97
CA ASN A 42 -4.52 -15.67 2.37
C ASN A 42 -5.67 -14.96 3.10
N THR A 43 -6.16 -13.83 2.60
CA THR A 43 -7.14 -12.99 3.31
C THR A 43 -8.48 -12.84 2.60
N ILE A 44 -8.53 -13.03 1.28
CA ILE A 44 -9.72 -12.78 0.48
C ILE A 44 -10.26 -14.09 -0.08
N LYS A 45 -11.51 -14.41 0.26
CA LYS A 45 -12.15 -15.68 -0.12
C LYS A 45 -12.15 -15.92 -1.63
N GLU A 46 -12.28 -14.88 -2.44
CA GLU A 46 -12.33 -14.98 -3.90
C GLU A 46 -10.98 -15.30 -4.55
N PHE A 47 -9.90 -15.23 -3.76
CA PHE A 47 -8.54 -15.53 -4.18
C PHE A 47 -7.99 -16.83 -3.56
N LYS A 48 -8.79 -17.56 -2.76
CA LYS A 48 -8.33 -18.74 -2.01
C LYS A 48 -7.71 -19.83 -2.88
N ASP A 49 -8.24 -20.01 -4.10
CA ASP A 49 -7.77 -21.02 -5.06
C ASP A 49 -6.88 -20.44 -6.17
N TYR A 50 -6.37 -19.22 -5.97
CA TYR A 50 -5.47 -18.57 -6.93
C TYR A 50 -4.03 -18.95 -6.61
N SER A 51 -3.25 -19.19 -7.65
CA SER A 51 -1.79 -19.14 -7.54
C SER A 51 -1.32 -17.68 -7.40
N ILE A 52 -0.10 -17.48 -6.86
CA ILE A 52 0.50 -16.14 -6.74
C ILE A 52 0.51 -15.43 -8.11
N LYS A 53 0.82 -16.14 -9.19
CA LYS A 53 0.85 -15.58 -10.56
C LYS A 53 -0.54 -15.11 -11.02
N GLU A 54 -1.58 -15.87 -10.71
CA GLU A 54 -2.97 -15.51 -11.02
C GLU A 54 -3.42 -14.31 -10.20
N ALA A 55 -3.10 -14.30 -8.90
CA ALA A 55 -3.42 -13.18 -8.00
C ALA A 55 -2.69 -11.90 -8.45
N LYS A 56 -1.39 -11.97 -8.80
CA LYS A 56 -0.63 -10.83 -9.37
C LYS A 56 -1.31 -10.26 -10.62
N LYS A 57 -1.76 -11.13 -11.54
CA LYS A 57 -2.43 -10.73 -12.79
C LYS A 57 -3.79 -10.08 -12.55
N ALA A 58 -4.46 -10.46 -11.46
CA ALA A 58 -5.76 -9.93 -11.09
C ALA A 58 -5.67 -8.53 -10.44
N ILE A 59 -4.49 -8.07 -10.01
CA ILE A 59 -4.33 -6.71 -9.48
C ILE A 59 -4.36 -5.71 -10.64
N GLU A 60 -5.33 -4.80 -10.60
CA GLU A 60 -5.50 -3.73 -11.57
C GLU A 60 -4.67 -2.51 -11.18
N GLY A 61 -4.15 -1.81 -12.19
CA GLY A 61 -3.31 -0.63 -12.03
C GLY A 61 -2.04 -0.74 -12.87
N ASP A 62 -1.81 0.27 -13.70
CA ASP A 62 -0.60 0.40 -14.50
C ASP A 62 0.52 1.11 -13.72
N VAL A 63 1.75 0.71 -14.00
CA VAL A 63 2.98 1.31 -13.47
C VAL A 63 3.04 2.77 -13.93
N LYS A 64 2.79 3.72 -13.02
CA LYS A 64 3.32 5.07 -13.18
C LYS A 64 4.79 5.02 -12.78
N THR A 65 5.66 4.88 -13.77
CA THR A 65 7.09 5.14 -13.61
C THR A 65 7.30 6.62 -13.41
N ASP A 66 7.04 7.12 -12.20
CA ASP A 66 7.87 8.18 -11.69
C ASP A 66 9.04 7.50 -10.99
N LEU A 67 10.22 7.66 -11.59
CA LEU A 67 11.49 7.53 -10.90
C LEU A 67 11.47 8.50 -9.70
N ILE A 68 10.79 8.12 -8.62
CA ILE A 68 10.84 8.87 -7.38
C ILE A 68 12.19 8.50 -6.75
N SER A 69 13.17 9.34 -7.09
CA SER A 69 14.42 9.53 -6.38
C SER A 69 14.14 9.78 -4.89
N VAL A 70 14.04 8.69 -4.13
CA VAL A 70 14.38 8.73 -2.70
C VAL A 70 15.90 8.58 -2.67
N ARG A 71 16.59 9.74 -2.65
CA ARG A 71 18.05 9.92 -2.71
C ARG A 71 18.86 8.65 -2.38
N PRO A 72 19.40 7.94 -3.38
CA PRO A 72 20.50 7.01 -3.16
C PRO A 72 21.76 7.87 -2.96
N SER A 73 22.46 7.68 -1.85
CA SER A 73 23.80 8.26 -1.71
C SER A 73 24.65 7.82 -2.89
N LYS A 74 25.38 8.76 -3.50
CA LYS A 74 26.23 8.51 -4.69
C LYS A 74 27.27 7.40 -4.45
N GLU A 75 27.57 7.07 -3.19
CA GLU A 75 28.50 6.00 -2.81
C GLU A 75 27.92 4.58 -2.98
N ASN A 76 26.60 4.40 -2.85
CA ASN A 76 25.99 3.08 -3.03
C ASN A 76 25.79 2.71 -4.51
N LEU A 77 25.74 3.71 -5.40
CA LEU A 77 25.68 3.48 -6.85
C LEU A 77 27.05 3.08 -7.42
N LYS A 78 28.16 3.56 -6.84
CA LYS A 78 29.50 3.21 -7.32
C LYS A 78 29.90 1.77 -7.02
N ARG A 79 29.28 1.11 -6.03
CA ARG A 79 29.47 -0.32 -5.74
C ARG A 79 28.60 -1.25 -6.58
N ILE A 80 27.53 -0.75 -7.19
CA ILE A 80 26.68 -1.52 -8.10
C ILE A 80 27.24 -1.46 -9.53
N PHE A 81 27.97 -0.39 -9.87
CA PHE A 81 28.58 -0.18 -11.17
C PHE A 81 30.11 -0.02 -11.09
N SER A 82 30.78 -0.72 -10.16
CA SER A 82 32.21 -0.95 -10.35
C SER A 82 32.35 -2.00 -11.44
N GLU A 83 32.75 -1.52 -12.61
CA GLU A 83 33.15 -2.31 -13.77
C GLU A 83 34.25 -3.30 -13.36
N ASP A 84 33.88 -4.56 -13.18
CA ASP A 84 34.84 -5.63 -13.35
C ASP A 84 34.90 -5.93 -14.85
N GLU A 85 36.03 -5.52 -15.43
CA GLU A 85 36.47 -5.95 -16.75
C GLU A 85 36.40 -7.48 -16.84
N LYS A 86 35.79 -7.94 -17.94
CA LYS A 86 35.58 -9.34 -18.38
C LYS A 86 34.22 -9.90 -18.02
N GLY A 87 33.34 -9.81 -19.02
CA GLY A 87 31.95 -10.21 -18.95
C GLY A 87 31.70 -11.62 -18.42
N LYS A 88 30.68 -11.70 -17.56
CA LYS A 88 29.75 -12.82 -17.42
C LYS A 88 28.49 -12.30 -16.73
N GLU A 89 27.36 -12.46 -17.41
CA GLU A 89 26.05 -12.04 -16.91
C GLU A 89 25.67 -12.76 -15.60
N ASN A 90 25.13 -12.02 -14.63
CA ASN A 90 24.23 -12.55 -13.61
C ASN A 90 22.95 -11.72 -13.64
N LYS A 91 22.04 -12.05 -14.58
CA LYS A 91 20.67 -11.52 -14.64
C LYS A 91 19.80 -12.21 -13.57
N ASN A 92 19.82 -11.69 -12.34
CA ASN A 92 18.73 -11.85 -11.39
C ASN A 92 18.47 -10.49 -10.75
N VAL A 93 18.02 -9.54 -11.58
CA VAL A 93 17.47 -8.27 -11.11
C VAL A 93 16.01 -8.54 -10.75
N TYR A 94 15.70 -8.63 -9.46
CA TYR A 94 14.32 -8.64 -8.98
C TYR A 94 13.67 -7.31 -9.37
N GLN A 95 12.96 -7.31 -10.50
CA GLN A 95 12.21 -6.15 -10.97
C GLN A 95 10.86 -6.14 -10.26
N SER A 96 10.81 -5.50 -9.08
CA SER A 96 9.57 -5.29 -8.33
C SER A 96 8.62 -4.43 -9.17
N GLU A 97 7.58 -5.02 -9.74
CA GLU A 97 6.45 -4.28 -10.31
C GLU A 97 5.65 -3.68 -9.16
N LYS A 98 5.91 -2.41 -8.85
CA LYS A 98 5.17 -1.70 -7.80
C LYS A 98 3.89 -1.12 -8.34
N ILE A 99 2.84 -1.17 -7.53
CA ILE A 99 1.59 -0.46 -7.79
C ILE A 99 1.54 0.71 -6.82
N PHE A 100 1.61 1.92 -7.35
CA PHE A 100 0.98 3.06 -6.69
C PHE A 100 -0.46 3.05 -7.18
N GLY A 101 -1.36 2.54 -6.36
CA GLY A 101 -2.77 2.36 -6.71
C GLY A 101 -3.51 3.69 -6.78
N LEU A 102 -4.83 3.66 -6.56
CA LEU A 102 -5.70 4.85 -6.57
C LEU A 102 -5.16 5.96 -5.65
N ASN A 103 -5.64 7.20 -5.84
CA ASN A 103 -5.26 8.30 -4.95
C ASN A 103 -5.51 7.88 -3.49
N THR A 104 -4.46 7.87 -2.67
CA THR A 104 -4.54 7.50 -1.26
C THR A 104 -5.16 8.62 -0.42
N GLU A 105 -5.32 9.83 -0.97
CA GLU A 105 -6.15 10.89 -0.40
C GLU A 105 -7.56 10.86 -1.03
N SER A 106 -8.55 10.54 -0.22
CA SER A 106 -9.96 10.70 -0.54
C SER A 106 -10.45 12.11 -0.20
N LYS A 107 -11.14 12.75 -1.14
CA LYS A 107 -11.77 14.07 -0.93
C LYS A 107 -13.19 14.09 -1.50
N ILE A 108 -14.18 13.98 -0.62
CA ILE A 108 -15.59 14.10 -0.97
C ILE A 108 -16.10 15.48 -0.50
N PRO A 109 -16.70 16.29 -1.40
CA PRO A 109 -17.29 17.57 -1.04
C PRO A 109 -18.30 17.42 0.12
N GLY A 110 -18.19 18.25 1.15
CA GLY A 110 -19.07 18.22 2.33
C GLY A 110 -18.69 17.19 3.41
N GLU A 111 -17.94 16.14 3.07
CA GLU A 111 -17.53 15.10 4.03
C GLU A 111 -16.07 15.22 4.49
N GLY A 112 -15.28 16.08 3.85
CA GLY A 112 -13.88 16.30 4.20
C GLY A 112 -12.91 15.32 3.55
N LYS A 113 -11.71 15.20 4.13
CA LYS A 113 -10.60 14.40 3.61
C LYS A 113 -10.36 13.15 4.44
N MET A 114 -9.99 12.05 3.80
CA MET A 114 -9.51 10.84 4.46
C MET A 114 -8.29 10.29 3.73
N ASN A 115 -7.28 9.87 4.49
CA ASN A 115 -6.07 9.28 3.93
C ASN A 115 -6.04 7.78 4.23
N PHE A 116 -5.67 7.02 3.21
CA PHE A 116 -5.40 5.60 3.26
C PHE A 116 -3.90 5.36 3.10
N ASP A 117 -3.42 4.20 3.54
CA ASP A 117 -2.04 3.81 3.30
C ASP A 117 -1.86 3.29 1.87
N ILE A 118 -2.65 2.29 1.47
CA ILE A 118 -2.59 1.65 0.16
C ILE A 118 -4.02 1.30 -0.29
N VAL A 119 -4.45 1.84 -1.43
CA VAL A 119 -5.74 1.48 -2.06
C VAL A 119 -5.51 1.02 -3.48
N PHE A 120 -6.08 -0.13 -3.83
CA PHE A 120 -6.00 -0.68 -5.19
C PHE A 120 -7.25 -1.46 -5.54
N THR A 121 -7.44 -1.75 -6.83
CA THR A 121 -8.53 -2.61 -7.29
C THR A 121 -7.98 -3.93 -7.81
N VAL A 122 -8.79 -4.96 -7.69
CA VAL A 122 -8.51 -6.27 -8.27
C VAL A 122 -9.72 -6.72 -9.09
N ARG A 123 -9.46 -7.48 -10.15
CA ARG A 123 -10.50 -8.14 -10.94
C ARG A 123 -10.29 -9.64 -10.92
N THR A 124 -11.26 -10.37 -10.39
CA THR A 124 -11.21 -11.83 -10.40
C THR A 124 -11.10 -12.35 -11.84
N ILE A 125 -10.26 -13.38 -12.03
CA ILE A 125 -10.03 -14.03 -13.32
C ILE A 125 -10.56 -15.46 -13.36
N LYS A 126 -10.93 -16.02 -12.21
CA LYS A 126 -11.68 -17.28 -12.06
C LYS A 126 -13.09 -16.97 -11.54
N GLY A 127 -14.04 -17.82 -11.92
CA GLY A 127 -15.44 -17.66 -11.53
C GLY A 127 -16.09 -16.44 -12.19
N GLU A 128 -17.09 -15.87 -11.52
CA GLU A 128 -17.70 -14.62 -11.96
C GLU A 128 -16.67 -13.48 -11.86
N ARG A 129 -16.45 -12.78 -12.98
CA ARG A 129 -15.49 -11.68 -13.06
C ARG A 129 -16.08 -10.45 -12.35
N GLN A 130 -15.57 -10.16 -11.17
CA GLN A 130 -15.97 -9.03 -10.35
C GLN A 130 -14.78 -8.12 -10.05
N LYS A 131 -15.04 -6.81 -10.01
CA LYS A 131 -14.11 -5.80 -9.53
C LYS A 131 -14.27 -5.64 -8.02
N ILE A 132 -13.16 -5.56 -7.31
CA ILE A 132 -13.12 -5.42 -5.85
C ILE A 132 -12.14 -4.30 -5.50
N TYR A 133 -12.55 -3.41 -4.60
CA TYR A 133 -11.70 -2.36 -4.03
C TYR A 133 -11.06 -2.88 -2.75
N ILE A 134 -9.76 -2.69 -2.59
CA ILE A 134 -8.99 -3.14 -1.45
C ILE A 134 -8.34 -1.94 -0.79
N ASN A 135 -8.63 -1.75 0.49
CA ASN A 135 -7.87 -0.92 1.40
C ASN A 135 -6.88 -1.81 2.19
N LEU A 136 -5.61 -1.46 2.20
CA LEU A 136 -4.57 -2.13 2.97
C LEU A 136 -3.86 -1.12 3.88
N GLU A 137 -4.04 -1.31 5.20
CA GLU A 137 -3.50 -0.44 6.25
C GLU A 137 -2.33 -1.11 6.97
N ALA A 138 -1.23 -0.37 7.10
CA ALA A 138 -0.03 -0.77 7.80
C ALA A 138 -0.08 -0.22 9.23
N GLN A 139 -0.63 -1.01 10.14
CA GLN A 139 -0.85 -0.56 11.51
C GLN A 139 0.31 -0.98 12.41
N LYS A 140 0.96 -0.01 13.05
CA LYS A 140 2.07 -0.32 13.96
C LYS A 140 1.59 -1.06 15.21
N ASP A 141 0.50 -0.61 15.81
CA ASP A 141 0.00 -1.06 17.12
C ASP A 141 -1.41 -1.61 16.98
N PHE A 142 -1.65 -2.81 17.50
CA PHE A 142 -2.98 -3.42 17.51
C PHE A 142 -3.98 -2.67 18.40
N TYR A 143 -3.51 -1.93 19.42
CA TYR A 143 -4.33 -1.14 20.35
C TYR A 143 -3.99 0.35 20.29
N PRO A 144 -4.23 1.04 19.15
CA PRO A 144 -3.83 2.44 18.97
C PRO A 144 -4.70 3.45 19.73
N GLY A 145 -5.54 3.00 20.67
CA GLY A 145 -6.52 3.82 21.39
C GLY A 145 -7.88 3.94 20.70
N TYR A 146 -8.14 3.15 19.66
CA TYR A 146 -9.45 3.00 19.02
C TYR A 146 -9.60 1.57 18.48
N ASP A 147 -10.85 1.16 18.25
CA ASP A 147 -11.16 -0.16 17.69
C ASP A 147 -10.88 -0.20 16.18
N LEU A 148 -10.00 -1.12 15.76
CA LEU A 148 -9.59 -1.26 14.37
C LEU A 148 -10.76 -1.68 13.46
N VAL A 149 -11.70 -2.49 13.98
CA VAL A 149 -12.86 -2.94 13.20
C VAL A 149 -13.78 -1.78 12.88
N THR A 150 -14.04 -0.91 13.86
CA THR A 150 -14.83 0.31 13.70
C THR A 150 -14.21 1.23 12.64
N ARG A 151 -12.89 1.45 12.71
CA ARG A 151 -12.19 2.25 11.69
C ARG A 151 -12.23 1.57 10.31
N SER A 152 -12.11 0.25 10.26
CA SER A 152 -12.26 -0.53 9.01
C SER A 152 -13.62 -0.32 8.36
N ILE A 153 -14.70 -0.29 9.15
CA ILE A 153 -16.06 -0.04 8.65
C ILE A 153 -16.14 1.35 8.02
N VAL A 154 -15.64 2.38 8.72
CA VAL A 154 -15.62 3.77 8.19
C VAL A 154 -14.85 3.85 6.88
N TYR A 155 -13.71 3.17 6.79
CA TYR A 155 -12.87 3.15 5.59
C TYR A 155 -13.58 2.46 4.42
N CYS A 156 -14.22 1.31 4.67
CA CYS A 156 -15.05 0.64 3.68
C CYS A 156 -16.21 1.53 3.21
N SER A 157 -16.93 2.18 4.14
CA SER A 157 -18.04 3.08 3.80
C SER A 157 -17.58 4.23 2.92
N ARG A 158 -16.41 4.81 3.20
CA ARG A 158 -15.85 5.87 2.36
C ARG A 158 -15.53 5.39 0.95
N LEU A 159 -14.86 4.25 0.82
CA LEU A 159 -14.55 3.67 -0.48
C LEU A 159 -15.80 3.23 -1.24
N ILE A 160 -16.88 2.87 -0.55
CA ILE A 160 -18.20 2.70 -1.18
C ILE A 160 -18.69 4.06 -1.69
N SER A 161 -18.74 5.10 -0.86
CA SER A 161 -19.20 6.43 -1.29
C SER A 161 -18.42 7.00 -2.49
N GLU A 162 -17.10 6.77 -2.56
CA GLU A 162 -16.27 7.21 -3.70
C GLU A 162 -16.59 6.51 -5.02
N GLN A 163 -17.27 5.37 -4.99
CA GLN A 163 -17.72 4.70 -6.21
C GLN A 163 -18.94 5.38 -6.84
N MET A 164 -19.58 6.34 -6.17
CA MET A 164 -20.74 7.04 -6.70
C MET A 164 -20.38 7.82 -7.96
N ASN A 165 -21.24 7.73 -8.98
CA ASN A 165 -21.04 8.24 -10.34
C ASN A 165 -19.92 7.55 -11.15
N HIS A 166 -19.29 6.50 -10.61
CA HIS A 166 -18.29 5.70 -11.31
C HIS A 166 -18.71 4.23 -11.49
N GLU A 167 -19.16 3.60 -10.41
CA GLU A 167 -19.64 2.21 -10.42
C GLU A 167 -21.16 2.12 -10.22
N TYR A 168 -21.75 3.09 -9.52
CA TYR A 168 -23.16 3.13 -9.15
C TYR A 168 -23.67 4.58 -9.06
N ASP A 169 -24.99 4.76 -9.05
CA ASP A 169 -25.63 6.06 -8.82
C ASP A 169 -26.96 5.91 -8.07
N GLY A 170 -27.69 7.02 -7.86
CA GLY A 170 -28.97 7.01 -7.14
C GLY A 170 -30.09 6.22 -7.81
N SER A 171 -29.90 5.76 -9.04
CA SER A 171 -30.84 4.92 -9.79
C SER A 171 -30.37 3.47 -9.97
N ASN A 172 -29.08 3.20 -9.75
CA ASN A 172 -28.47 1.87 -9.91
C ASN A 172 -27.52 1.56 -8.76
N TYR A 173 -28.07 1.13 -7.61
CA TYR A 173 -27.28 0.73 -6.45
C TYR A 173 -26.61 -0.65 -6.60
N ASP A 174 -27.16 -1.53 -7.43
CA ASP A 174 -26.59 -2.85 -7.73
C ASP A 174 -25.21 -2.75 -8.42
N GLY A 175 -24.87 -1.56 -8.95
CA GLY A 175 -23.57 -1.24 -9.49
C GLY A 175 -22.43 -1.25 -8.47
N VAL A 176 -22.70 -1.11 -7.16
CA VAL A 176 -21.68 -1.00 -6.10
C VAL A 176 -20.72 -2.19 -6.15
N LYS A 177 -19.42 -1.89 -6.13
CA LYS A 177 -18.36 -2.89 -6.06
C LYS A 177 -17.97 -3.17 -4.63
N LYS A 178 -17.65 -4.43 -4.39
CA LYS A 178 -17.25 -4.94 -3.08
C LYS A 178 -15.98 -4.24 -2.61
N VAL A 179 -15.94 -3.96 -1.29
CA VAL A 179 -14.76 -3.40 -0.62
C VAL A 179 -14.27 -4.36 0.46
N TYR A 180 -12.96 -4.57 0.54
CA TYR A 180 -12.30 -5.15 1.71
C TYR A 180 -11.36 -4.13 2.34
N SER A 181 -11.31 -4.12 3.67
CA SER A 181 -10.27 -3.43 4.44
C SER A 181 -9.42 -4.46 5.18
N ILE A 182 -8.13 -4.49 4.88
CA ILE A 182 -7.14 -5.40 5.45
C ILE A 182 -6.19 -4.58 6.31
N TRP A 183 -5.97 -5.03 7.54
CA TRP A 183 -5.10 -4.36 8.51
C TRP A 183 -3.95 -5.28 8.89
N ILE A 184 -2.72 -4.90 8.54
CA ILE A 184 -1.51 -5.63 8.94
C ILE A 184 -0.95 -4.96 10.18
N CYS A 185 -1.15 -5.61 11.32
CA CYS A 185 -0.64 -5.15 12.61
C CYS A 185 0.76 -5.72 12.85
N MET A 186 1.78 -4.86 12.86
CA MET A 186 3.19 -5.28 13.02
C MET A 186 3.59 -5.54 14.46
N ASN A 187 2.93 -4.92 15.43
CA ASN A 187 3.08 -5.19 16.85
C ASN A 187 1.73 -5.59 17.44
N ALA A 188 1.54 -6.90 17.66
CA ALA A 188 0.33 -7.48 18.21
C ALA A 188 0.51 -8.00 19.65
N VAL A 189 1.60 -7.58 20.31
CA VAL A 189 1.99 -8.02 21.67
C VAL A 189 1.51 -7.04 22.72
#